data_AF-A0A417JY65-F1
#
_entry.id   AF-A0A417JY65-F1
#
_cell.length_a   1.000
_cell.length_b   1.000
_cell.length_c   1.000
_cell.angle_alpha   90.00
_cell.angle_beta   90.00
_cell.angle_gamma   90.00
#
_symmetry.space_group_name_H-M   'P 1'
#
loop_
_entity.id
_entity.type
_entity.pdbx_description
1 polymer ?
#
loop_
_entity_poly.entity_id
_entity_poly.type
_entity_poly.pdbx_seq_one_letter_code
_entity_poly.pdbx_strand_id
1 'polypeptide(L)'
;MRNSYYSKFYKETKSLFPFFGKSEKAYLRQYQSEIDTYLEEFPDSSYNDMKERIGSPKDVVFSYYDNIENDDLMNKIRISKYFKRVLLIILGIFILYFSIQFACLYKSYHDLQDSIIIHENTTIQEIK
;
A
#
# COMPACT_ATOMS: atom_id res chain seq x y z
N MET A 1 3.93 16.19 25.34
CA MET A 1 5.28 15.82 24.84
C MET A 1 5.21 14.42 24.24
N ARG A 2 5.78 14.17 23.07
CA ARG A 2 5.84 12.81 22.51
C ARG A 2 6.98 12.07 23.22
N ASN A 3 6.64 11.20 24.16
CA ASN A 3 7.55 10.43 24.99
C ASN A 3 8.59 9.67 24.13
N SER A 4 9.87 9.79 24.45
CA SER A 4 10.95 9.19 23.65
C SER A 4 10.86 7.66 23.67
N TYR A 5 10.42 7.07 24.79
CA TYR A 5 10.28 5.63 24.97
C TYR A 5 9.13 5.09 24.12
N TYR A 6 7.94 5.68 24.20
CA TYR A 6 6.82 5.29 23.34
C TYR A 6 7.16 5.45 21.86
N SER A 7 7.86 6.52 21.48
CA SER A 7 8.24 6.72 20.09
C SER A 7 9.23 5.66 19.57
N LYS A 8 10.11 5.17 20.45
CA LYS A 8 11.05 4.08 20.15
C LYS A 8 10.32 2.74 20.07
N PHE A 9 9.51 2.44 21.09
CA PHE A 9 8.66 1.25 21.17
C PHE A 9 7.74 1.13 19.95
N TYR A 10 7.07 2.23 19.58
CA TYR A 10 6.19 2.27 18.42
C TYR A 10 6.94 1.97 17.11
N LYS A 11 8.15 2.50 16.94
CA LYS A 11 8.97 2.23 15.74
C LYS A 11 9.43 0.77 15.67
N GLU A 12 9.92 0.23 16.78
CA GLU A 12 10.35 -1.17 16.88
C GLU A 12 9.18 -2.12 16.65
N THR A 13 8.02 -1.86 17.24
CA THR A 13 6.84 -2.72 17.11
C THR A 13 6.26 -2.63 15.69
N LYS A 14 6.21 -1.42 15.11
CA LYS A 14 5.74 -1.20 13.75
C LYS A 14 6.55 -1.98 12.70
N SER A 15 7.87 -2.11 12.85
CA SER A 15 8.70 -2.82 11.87
C SER A 15 8.52 -4.33 11.90
N LEU A 16 8.00 -4.88 13.00
CA LEU A 16 7.73 -6.31 13.16
C LEU A 16 6.40 -6.74 12.53
N PHE A 17 5.48 -5.80 12.28
CA PHE A 17 4.23 -6.12 11.60
C PHE A 17 4.46 -6.31 10.09
N PRO A 18 4.01 -7.45 9.50
CA PRO A 18 4.05 -7.65 8.05
C PRO A 18 3.15 -6.65 7.30
N PHE A 19 2.07 -6.19 7.94
CA PHE A 19 1.17 -5.16 7.43
C PHE A 19 0.77 -4.23 8.56
N PHE A 20 0.88 -2.91 8.36
CA PHE A 20 0.55 -1.92 9.39
C PHE A 20 -0.61 -1.03 8.95
N GLY A 21 -1.83 -1.42 9.34
CA GLY A 21 -3.08 -0.76 8.98
C GLY A 21 -3.72 0.01 10.13
N LYS A 22 -5.03 0.26 10.00
CA LYS A 22 -5.81 1.00 11.01
C LYS A 22 -5.93 0.23 12.32
N SER A 23 -6.13 -1.09 12.25
CA SER A 23 -6.32 -1.94 13.43
C SER A 23 -5.03 -2.07 14.23
N GLU A 24 -3.90 -2.29 13.57
CA GLU A 24 -2.56 -2.37 14.21
C GLU A 24 -2.20 -1.03 14.86
N LYS A 25 -2.50 0.08 14.18
CA LYS A 25 -2.33 1.42 14.74
C LYS A 25 -3.22 1.69 15.96
N ALA A 26 -4.47 1.22 15.93
CA ALA A 26 -5.40 1.37 17.05
C ALA A 26 -4.94 0.56 18.26
N TYR A 27 -4.46 -0.67 18.03
CA TYR A 27 -3.90 -1.53 19.07
C TYR A 27 -2.66 -0.91 19.72
N LEU A 28 -1.66 -0.48 18.94
CA LEU A 28 -0.45 0.14 19.52
C LEU A 28 -0.70 1.45 20.27
N ARG A 29 -1.80 2.16 19.97
CA ARG A 29 -2.17 3.37 20.70
C ARG A 29 -2.59 3.09 22.14
N GLN A 30 -3.06 1.88 22.46
CA GLN A 30 -3.46 1.49 23.81
C GLN A 30 -2.23 1.49 24.75
N TYR A 31 -1.08 1.07 24.24
CA TYR A 31 0.19 1.06 24.95
C TYR A 31 0.78 2.47 25.20
N GLN A 32 0.26 3.51 24.54
CA GLN A 32 0.78 4.87 24.75
C GLN A 32 0.51 5.33 26.19
N SER A 33 -0.72 5.18 26.67
CA SER A 33 -1.07 5.54 28.04
C SER A 33 -0.35 4.68 29.07
N GLU A 34 -0.21 3.38 28.81
CA GLU A 34 0.49 2.46 29.72
C GLU A 34 1.96 2.83 29.89
N ILE A 35 2.64 3.16 28.79
CA ILE A 35 4.05 3.60 28.82
C ILE A 35 4.19 4.95 29.51
N ASP A 36 3.27 5.89 29.25
CA ASP A 36 3.29 7.20 29.89
C ASP A 36 3.09 7.07 31.42
N THR A 37 2.10 6.30 31.87
CA THR A 37 1.87 6.02 33.31
C THR A 37 3.06 5.30 33.96
N TYR A 38 3.66 4.33 33.27
CA TYR A 38 4.85 3.64 33.79
C TYR A 38 6.02 4.60 34.03
N LEU A 39 6.22 5.56 33.14
CA LEU A 39 7.32 6.52 33.26
C LEU A 39 7.03 7.63 34.27
N GLU A 40 5.77 7.91 34.58
CA GLU A 40 5.38 8.74 35.72
C GLU A 40 5.68 8.04 37.06
N GLU A 41 5.40 6.73 37.15
CA GLU A 41 5.71 5.93 38.35
C GLU A 41 7.22 5.69 38.52
N PHE A 42 7.96 5.49 37.42
CA PHE A 42 9.38 5.13 37.42
C PHE A 42 10.19 6.02 36.46
N PRO A 43 10.44 7.30 36.81
CA PRO A 43 11.09 8.26 35.93
C PRO A 43 12.54 7.90 35.58
N ASP A 44 13.24 7.19 36.46
CA ASP A 44 14.63 6.74 36.28
C ASP A 44 14.74 5.34 35.63
N SER A 45 13.61 4.74 35.22
CA SER A 45 13.62 3.40 34.62
C SER A 45 14.28 3.37 33.24
N SER A 46 14.98 2.28 32.94
CA SER A 46 15.55 2.08 31.61
C SER A 46 14.48 1.60 30.62
N TYR A 47 14.77 1.75 29.32
CA TYR A 47 13.91 1.22 28.27
C TYR A 47 13.75 -0.31 28.34
N ASN A 48 14.72 -1.03 28.90
CA ASN A 48 14.61 -2.48 29.06
C ASN A 48 13.65 -2.85 30.19
N ASP A 49 13.70 -2.13 31.32
CA ASP A 49 12.80 -2.35 32.46
C ASP A 49 11.34 -2.10 32.06
N MET A 50 11.10 -1.07 31.24
CA MET A 50 9.79 -0.83 30.63
C MET A 50 9.30 -2.02 29.82
N LYS A 51 10.17 -2.65 29.01
CA LYS A 51 9.80 -3.80 28.17
C LYS A 51 9.52 -5.05 28.99
N GLU A 52 10.21 -5.22 30.12
CA GLU A 52 9.93 -6.35 31.02
C GLU A 52 8.55 -6.23 31.66
N ARG A 53 8.11 -5.00 32.00
CA ARG A 53 6.80 -4.78 32.63
C ARG A 53 5.64 -4.72 31.64
N ILE A 54 5.80 -4.02 30.51
CA ILE A 54 4.73 -3.79 29.53
C ILE A 54 4.72 -4.88 28.43
N GLY A 55 5.86 -5.53 28.20
CA GLY A 55 6.06 -6.49 27.12
C GLY A 55 7.02 -5.95 26.07
N SER A 56 7.83 -6.84 25.48
CA SER A 56 8.71 -6.44 24.39
C SER A 56 7.91 -6.19 23.11
N PRO A 57 8.45 -5.41 22.16
CA PRO A 57 7.82 -5.24 20.84
C PRO A 57 7.45 -6.56 20.16
N LYS A 58 8.21 -7.64 20.40
CA LYS A 58 7.89 -8.96 19.85
C LYS A 58 6.68 -9.58 20.54
N ASP A 59 6.62 -9.50 21.86
CA ASP A 59 5.51 -10.07 22.64
C ASP A 59 4.21 -9.35 22.32
N VAL A 60 4.25 -8.02 22.18
CA VAL A 60 3.07 -7.23 21.80
C VAL A 60 2.53 -7.60 20.42
N VAL A 61 3.41 -7.86 19.45
CA VAL A 61 3.00 -8.35 18.12
C VAL A 61 2.45 -9.76 18.21
N PHE A 62 3.04 -10.63 19.01
CA PHE A 62 2.56 -12.00 19.20
C PHE A 62 1.16 -12.01 19.84
N SER A 63 0.99 -11.28 20.95
CA SER A 63 -0.30 -11.09 21.61
C SER A 63 -1.34 -10.47 20.69
N TYR A 64 -0.95 -9.55 19.80
CA TYR A 64 -1.88 -9.01 18.80
C TYR A 64 -2.46 -10.10 17.91
N TYR A 65 -1.63 -11.04 17.43
CA TYR A 65 -2.09 -12.12 16.56
C TYR A 65 -2.81 -13.23 17.32
N ASP A 66 -2.45 -13.48 18.57
CA ASP A 66 -3.13 -14.46 19.44
C ASP A 66 -4.55 -14.00 19.82
N ASN A 67 -4.72 -12.69 20.03
CA ASN A 67 -6.01 -12.09 20.40
C ASN A 67 -6.86 -11.62 19.21
N ILE A 68 -6.35 -11.67 17.98
CA ILE A 68 -7.21 -11.48 16.81
C ILE A 68 -8.10 -12.72 16.70
N GLU A 69 -9.41 -12.54 16.88
CA GLU A 69 -10.40 -13.56 16.53
C GLU A 69 -10.16 -14.06 15.10
N ASN A 70 -10.22 -15.39 14.91
CA ASN A 70 -9.94 -16.04 13.63
C ASN A 70 -10.64 -15.36 12.44
N ASP A 71 -11.84 -14.81 12.63
CA ASP A 71 -12.63 -14.15 11.59
C ASP A 71 -12.02 -12.83 11.10
N ASP A 72 -11.38 -12.05 11.97
CA ASP A 72 -10.76 -10.77 11.59
C ASP A 72 -9.44 -10.99 10.81
N LEU A 73 -8.66 -12.00 11.20
CA LEU A 73 -7.49 -12.44 10.43
C LEU A 73 -7.92 -13.02 9.08
N MET A 74 -8.95 -13.86 9.08
CA MET A 74 -9.52 -14.47 7.87
C MET A 74 -10.03 -13.39 6.90
N ASN A 75 -10.70 -12.36 7.41
CA ASN A 75 -11.18 -11.22 6.63
C ASN A 75 -10.04 -10.40 6.03
N LYS A 76 -8.96 -10.12 6.77
CA LYS A 76 -7.78 -9.43 6.21
C LYS A 76 -7.13 -10.23 5.07
N ILE A 77 -7.01 -11.55 5.22
CA ILE A 77 -6.48 -12.43 4.17
C ILE A 77 -7.41 -12.44 2.95
N ARG A 78 -8.73 -12.50 3.16
CA ARG A 78 -9.74 -12.42 2.08
C ARG A 78 -9.70 -11.08 1.34
N ILE A 79 -9.59 -9.96 2.05
CA ILE A 79 -9.47 -8.62 1.47
C ILE A 79 -8.19 -8.50 0.64
N SER A 80 -7.05 -9.00 1.13
CA SER A 80 -5.79 -8.99 0.38
C SER A 80 -5.90 -9.78 -0.95
N LYS A 81 -6.56 -10.94 -0.91
CA LYS A 81 -6.84 -11.73 -2.13
C LYS A 81 -7.78 -11.00 -3.08
N TYR A 82 -8.82 -10.35 -2.57
CA TYR A 82 -9.76 -9.57 -3.36
C TYR A 82 -9.08 -8.36 -4.02
N PHE A 83 -8.25 -7.61 -3.29
CA PHE A 83 -7.52 -6.46 -3.81
C PHE A 83 -6.58 -6.86 -4.96
N LYS A 84 -5.85 -7.98 -4.84
CA LYS A 84 -5.02 -8.50 -5.93
C LYS A 84 -5.85 -8.82 -7.18
N ARG A 85 -7.04 -9.40 -7.01
CA ARG A 85 -7.94 -9.70 -8.14
C ARG A 85 -8.46 -8.42 -8.80
N VAL A 86 -8.86 -7.42 -8.03
CA VAL A 86 -9.31 -6.11 -8.54
C VAL A 86 -8.18 -5.41 -9.31
N LEU A 87 -6.94 -5.44 -8.80
CA LEU A 87 -5.79 -4.86 -9.48
C LEU A 87 -5.56 -5.48 -10.87
N LEU A 88 -5.70 -6.80 -11.01
CA LEU A 88 -5.58 -7.49 -12.31
C LEU A 88 -6.67 -7.06 -13.29
N ILE A 89 -7.92 -6.88 -12.82
CA ILE A 89 -9.02 -6.41 -13.65
C ILE A 89 -8.74 -4.98 -14.15
N ILE A 90 -8.29 -4.10 -13.26
CA ILE A 90 -7.92 -2.73 -13.62
C ILE A 90 -6.81 -2.72 -14.67
N LEU A 91 -5.76 -3.55 -14.49
CA LEU A 91 -4.67 -3.67 -15.45
C LEU A 91 -5.18 -4.14 -16.82
N GLY A 92 -6.10 -5.11 -16.84
CA GLY A 92 -6.76 -5.56 -18.07
C GLY A 92 -7.51 -4.45 -18.79
N ILE A 93 -8.25 -3.61 -18.06
CA ILE A 93 -8.97 -2.45 -18.63
C ILE A 93 -7.98 -1.43 -19.20
N PHE A 94 -6.87 -1.17 -18.50
CA PHE A 94 -5.81 -0.28 -18.99
C PHE A 94 -5.22 -0.80 -20.31
N ILE A 95 -4.89 -2.09 -20.38
CA ILE A 95 -4.36 -2.70 -21.60
C ILE A 95 -5.37 -2.52 -22.74
N LEU A 96 -6.65 -2.80 -22.51
CA LEU A 96 -7.69 -2.66 -23.51
C LEU A 96 -7.81 -1.21 -24.02
N TYR A 97 -7.79 -0.24 -23.11
CA TYR A 97 -7.82 1.19 -23.43
C TYR A 97 -6.62 1.58 -24.30
N PHE A 98 -5.41 1.17 -23.91
CA PHE A 98 -4.20 1.41 -24.70
C PHE A 98 -4.24 0.73 -26.07
N SER A 99 -4.78 -0.48 -26.17
CA SER A 99 -4.93 -1.18 -27.46
C SER A 99 -5.86 -0.43 -28.41
N ILE A 100 -6.99 0.10 -27.91
CA ILE A 100 -7.91 0.92 -28.73
C ILE A 100 -7.21 2.20 -29.19
N GLN A 101 -6.53 2.90 -28.29
CA GLN A 101 -5.81 4.12 -28.63
C GLN A 101 -4.69 3.87 -29.65
N PHE A 102 -3.95 2.78 -29.48
CA PHE A 102 -2.90 2.36 -30.40
C PHE A 102 -3.45 2.00 -31.78
N ALA A 103 -4.57 1.27 -31.85
CA ALA A 103 -5.23 0.96 -33.11
C ALA A 103 -5.76 2.21 -33.83
N CYS A 104 -6.33 3.16 -33.08
CA CYS A 104 -6.77 4.44 -33.62
C CYS A 104 -5.61 5.24 -34.21
N LEU A 105 -4.49 5.34 -33.47
CA LEU A 105 -3.29 6.02 -33.94
C LEU A 105 -2.69 5.35 -35.18
N TYR A 106 -2.65 4.01 -35.20
CA TYR A 106 -2.16 3.25 -36.34
C TYR A 106 -2.99 3.48 -37.59
N LYS A 107 -4.32 3.50 -37.45
CA LYS A 107 -5.22 3.81 -38.55
C LYS A 107 -5.00 5.23 -39.08
N SER A 108 -4.95 6.22 -38.19
CA SER A 108 -4.70 7.61 -38.58
C SER A 108 -3.34 7.79 -39.28
N TYR A 109 -2.32 7.02 -38.89
CA TYR A 109 -1.02 7.06 -39.57
C TYR A 109 -1.09 6.55 -41.02
N HIS A 110 -1.79 5.44 -41.26
CA HIS A 110 -1.97 4.90 -42.61
C HIS A 110 -2.89 5.76 -43.48
N ASP A 111 -3.98 6.28 -42.93
CA ASP A 111 -4.89 7.18 -43.64
C ASP A 111 -4.15 8.44 -44.14
N LEU A 112 -3.21 8.97 -43.34
CA LEU A 112 -2.36 10.08 -43.75
C LEU A 112 -1.39 9.69 -44.87
N GLN A 113 -0.76 8.52 -44.78
CA GLN A 113 0.17 8.05 -45.79
C GLN A 113 -0.52 7.82 -47.14
N ASP A 114 -1.70 7.21 -47.15
CA ASP A 114 -2.51 7.01 -48.35
C ASP A 114 -2.95 8.35 -48.95
N SER A 115 -3.36 9.32 -48.12
CA SER A 115 -3.74 10.66 -48.60
C SER A 115 -2.60 11.41 -49.28
N ILE A 116 -1.37 11.29 -48.75
CA ILE A 116 -0.17 11.93 -49.31
C ILE A 116 0.14 11.30 -50.69
N ILE A 117 0.07 9.98 -50.80
CA ILE A 117 0.33 9.26 -52.06
C ILE A 117 -0.71 9.62 -53.13
N ILE A 118 -1.99 9.73 -52.78
CA ILE A 118 -3.05 10.12 -53.71
C ILE A 118 -2.85 11.55 -54.23
N HIS A 119 -2.48 12.48 -53.34
CA HIS A 119 -2.23 13.86 -53.70
C HIS A 119 -1.02 14.01 -54.64
N GLU A 120 0.06 13.27 -54.38
CA GLU A 120 1.26 13.27 -55.23
C GLU A 120 0.96 12.73 -56.65
N ASN A 121 0.23 11.60 -56.75
CA ASN A 121 -0.18 11.04 -58.03
C ASN A 121 -1.07 11.98 -58.85
N THR A 122 -1.98 12.70 -58.19
CA THR A 122 -2.91 13.64 -58.84
C THR A 122 -2.15 14.82 -59.46
N THR A 123 -1.19 15.41 -58.72
CA THR A 123 -0.37 16.52 -59.22
C THR A 123 0.49 16.12 -60.42
N ILE A 124 1.06 14.90 -60.44
CA ILE A 124 1.86 14.43 -61.59
C ILE A 124 1.00 14.28 -62.86
N GLN A 125 -0.27 13.86 -62.73
CA GLN A 125 -1.18 13.75 -63.87
C GLN A 125 -1.60 15.11 -64.43
N GLU A 126 -1.76 16.14 -63.60
CA GLU A 126 -2.11 17.50 -64.06
C GLU A 126 -0.96 18.20 -64.81
N ILE A 127 0.30 17.84 -64.53
CA ILE A 127 1.49 18.44 -65.15
C ILE A 127 1.80 17.83 -66.54
N LYS A 128 1.19 16.71 -66.89
CA LYS A 128 1.43 15.97 -68.15
C LYS A 128 0.41 16.30 -69.22
#